data_AF-A0A5K7TT39-F1
#
_entry.id   AF-A0A5K7TT39-F1
#
_cell.length_a   1.000
_cell.length_b   1.000
_cell.length_c   1.000
_cell.angle_alpha   90.00
_cell.angle_beta   90.00
_cell.angle_gamma   90.00
#
_symmetry.space_group_name_H-M   'P 1'
#
loop_
_entity.id
_entity.type
_entity.pdbx_description
1 polymer ?
#
loop_
_entity_poly.entity_id
_entity_poly.type
_entity_poly.pdbx_seq_one_letter_code
_entity_poly.pdbx_strand_id
1 'polypeptide(L)'
;MVMDLWGLLLRRLGVATLNFAMLGRWAGHVLQGRIRHQAIAKAEPVRHELALGWVIHYGIGVLFAGLLVVLVGERWLQAPTLGPALLVGLGTVVAPLCFMQPIMGAGFFASRTPTPARNCLKSLVTHFVFGVGLFLSAAMIVSP
;
A
#
# COMPACT_ATOMS: atom_id res chain seq x y z
N MET A 1 -6.67 8.14 5.90
CA MET A 1 -7.31 9.42 5.51
C MET A 1 -6.76 9.98 4.20
N VAL A 2 -5.51 10.43 4.12
CA VAL A 2 -4.93 10.96 2.85
C VAL A 2 -5.02 9.93 1.71
N MET A 3 -4.72 8.67 2.01
CA MET A 3 -4.82 7.56 1.06
C MET A 3 -6.25 7.27 0.61
N ASP A 4 -7.24 7.47 1.49
CA ASP A 4 -8.66 7.25 1.16
C ASP A 4 -9.17 8.33 0.23
N LEU A 5 -8.79 9.59 0.49
CA LEU A 5 -9.07 10.72 -0.40
C LEU A 5 -8.42 10.52 -1.76
N TRP A 6 -7.16 10.07 -1.78
CA TRP A 6 -6.47 9.71 -3.01
C TRP A 6 -7.19 8.59 -3.77
N GLY A 7 -7.61 7.53 -3.07
CA GLY A 7 -8.39 6.44 -3.63
C GLY A 7 -9.73 6.90 -4.22
N LEU A 8 -10.43 7.81 -3.53
CA LEU A 8 -11.68 8.40 -4.00
C LEU A 8 -11.46 9.24 -5.26
N LEU A 9 -10.40 10.05 -5.29
CA LEU A 9 -10.03 10.85 -6.46
C LEU A 9 -9.74 9.95 -7.66
N LEU A 10 -8.92 8.91 -7.49
CA LEU A 10 -8.64 7.95 -8.56
C LEU A 10 -9.91 7.29 -9.09
N ARG A 11 -10.85 6.91 -8.21
CA ARG A 11 -12.15 6.35 -8.62
C ARG A 11 -12.98 7.36 -9.42
N ARG A 12 -13.03 8.62 -9.01
CA ARG A 12 -13.72 9.70 -9.75
C ARG A 12 -13.10 9.95 -11.13
N LEU A 13 -11.80 9.73 -11.28
CA LEU A 13 -11.07 9.82 -12.54
C LEU A 13 -11.16 8.52 -13.38
N GLY A 14 -11.97 7.54 -12.99
CA GLY A 14 -12.12 6.27 -13.70
C GLY A 14 -10.91 5.33 -13.61
N VAL A 15 -9.97 5.59 -12.68
CA VAL A 15 -8.80 4.74 -12.46
C VAL A 15 -9.16 3.62 -11.50
N ALA A 16 -9.03 2.37 -11.97
CA ALA A 16 -9.20 1.20 -11.13
C ALA A 16 -8.19 1.22 -9.96
N THR A 17 -8.73 1.28 -8.74
CA THR A 17 -7.97 1.24 -7.49
C THR A 17 -7.78 -0.20 -7.01
N LEU A 18 -6.86 -0.41 -6.06
CA LEU A 18 -6.66 -1.72 -5.47
C LEU A 18 -7.97 -2.18 -4.81
N ASN A 19 -8.41 -3.39 -5.15
CA ASN A 19 -9.49 -4.03 -4.43
C ASN A 19 -8.91 -4.69 -3.18
N PHE A 20 -9.13 -4.11 -2.00
CA PHE A 20 -8.65 -4.67 -0.74
C PHE A 20 -9.19 -6.07 -0.46
N ALA A 21 -10.32 -6.47 -1.06
CA ALA A 21 -10.79 -7.84 -1.00
C ALA A 21 -9.77 -8.84 -1.56
N MET A 22 -8.96 -8.47 -2.56
CA MET A 22 -7.90 -9.35 -3.06
C MET A 22 -6.78 -9.56 -2.04
N LEU A 23 -6.45 -8.54 -1.26
CA LEU A 23 -5.45 -8.63 -0.20
C LEU A 23 -5.96 -9.52 0.94
N GLY A 24 -7.20 -9.32 1.38
CA GLY A 24 -7.77 -10.19 2.41
C GLY A 24 -8.01 -11.61 1.91
N ARG A 25 -8.38 -11.80 0.63
CA ARG A 25 -8.44 -13.14 0.02
C ARG A 25 -7.10 -13.82 0.09
N TRP A 26 -6.04 -13.15 -0.35
CA TRP A 26 -4.68 -13.68 -0.28
C TRP A 26 -4.30 -14.07 1.15
N ALA A 27 -4.55 -13.20 2.13
CA ALA A 27 -4.25 -13.49 3.52
C ALA A 27 -5.05 -14.68 4.08
N GLY A 28 -6.33 -14.80 3.73
CA GLY A 28 -7.15 -15.94 4.11
C GLY A 28 -6.61 -17.27 3.54
N HIS A 29 -6.16 -17.26 2.28
CA HIS A 29 -5.53 -18.44 1.66
C HIS A 29 -4.15 -18.74 2.25
N VAL A 30 -3.38 -17.74 2.69
CA VAL A 30 -2.12 -17.94 3.43
C VAL A 30 -2.37 -18.71 4.72
N LEU A 31 -3.43 -18.38 5.46
CA LEU A 31 -3.82 -19.13 6.67
C LEU A 31 -4.22 -20.59 6.38
N GLN A 32 -4.55 -20.90 5.13
CA GLN A 32 -4.85 -22.25 4.64
C GLN A 32 -3.63 -22.92 3.97
N GLY A 33 -2.44 -22.33 4.07
CA GLY A 33 -1.19 -22.87 3.51
C GLY A 33 -0.94 -22.52 2.04
N ARG A 34 -1.81 -21.73 1.39
CA ARG A 34 -1.66 -21.31 0.00
C ARG A 34 -1.15 -19.88 -0.07
N ILE A 35 0.17 -19.74 -0.21
CA ILE A 35 0.82 -18.42 -0.27
C ILE A 35 0.75 -17.81 -1.67
N ARG A 36 0.99 -18.60 -2.73
CA ARG A 36 1.10 -18.12 -4.11
C ARG A 36 -0.15 -18.44 -4.92
N HIS A 37 -0.56 -17.52 -5.78
CA HIS A 37 -1.71 -17.66 -6.67
C HIS A 37 -1.33 -17.33 -8.12
N GLN A 38 -1.88 -18.07 -9.08
CA GLN A 38 -1.74 -17.72 -10.50
C GLN A 38 -2.50 -16.43 -10.85
N ALA A 39 -3.67 -16.26 -10.25
CA ALA A 39 -4.47 -15.04 -10.33
C ALA A 39 -5.37 -14.97 -9.10
N ILE A 40 -5.01 -14.15 -8.10
CA ILE A 40 -5.80 -14.03 -6.86
C ILE A 40 -7.25 -13.62 -7.11
N ALA A 41 -7.50 -12.85 -8.18
CA ALA A 41 -8.84 -12.44 -8.60
C ALA A 41 -9.78 -13.62 -8.89
N LYS A 42 -9.23 -14.76 -9.31
CA LYS A 42 -9.95 -16.00 -9.63
C LYS A 42 -9.95 -17.02 -8.49
N ALA A 43 -9.21 -16.76 -7.41
CA ALA A 43 -9.22 -17.65 -6.25
C ALA A 43 -10.57 -17.61 -5.55
N GLU A 44 -10.93 -18.69 -4.86
CA GLU A 44 -12.16 -18.78 -4.08
C GLU A 44 -12.24 -17.63 -3.06
N PRO A 45 -13.39 -16.93 -2.98
CA PRO A 45 -13.58 -15.86 -2.01
C PRO A 45 -13.44 -16.37 -0.57
N VAL A 46 -12.85 -15.55 0.30
CA VAL A 46 -12.77 -15.82 1.74
C VAL A 46 -13.82 -15.01 2.47
N ARG A 47 -14.46 -15.60 3.49
CA ARG A 47 -15.44 -14.91 4.33
C ARG A 47 -14.80 -13.63 4.92
N HIS A 48 -15.48 -12.50 4.76
CA HIS A 48 -15.01 -11.18 5.22
C HIS A 48 -13.69 -10.70 4.59
N GLU A 49 -13.32 -11.17 3.39
CA GLU A 49 -12.06 -10.80 2.71
C GLU A 49 -11.86 -9.29 2.54
N LEU A 50 -12.92 -8.51 2.37
CA LEU A 50 -12.80 -7.05 2.28
C LEU A 50 -12.36 -6.44 3.61
N ALA A 51 -12.99 -6.83 4.72
CA ALA A 51 -12.66 -6.32 6.05
C ALA A 51 -11.24 -6.73 6.45
N LEU A 52 -10.87 -7.99 6.20
CA LEU A 52 -9.52 -8.48 6.43
C LEU A 52 -8.49 -7.70 5.61
N GLY A 53 -8.79 -7.43 4.33
CA GLY A 53 -7.95 -6.62 3.47
C GLY A 53 -7.71 -5.22 4.00
N TRP A 54 -8.76 -4.56 4.51
CA TRP A 54 -8.64 -3.25 5.15
C TRP A 54 -7.77 -3.29 6.41
N VAL A 55 -7.99 -4.25 7.30
CA VAL A 55 -7.20 -4.41 8.54
C VAL A 55 -5.71 -4.59 8.21
N ILE A 56 -5.40 -5.49 7.26
CA ILE A 56 -4.01 -5.72 6.84
C ILE A 56 -3.42 -4.46 6.22
N HIS A 57 -4.17 -3.77 5.36
CA HIS A 57 -3.69 -2.56 4.71
C HIS A 57 -3.33 -1.46 5.71
N TYR A 58 -4.23 -1.18 6.66
CA TYR A 58 -3.95 -0.19 7.70
C TYR A 58 -2.83 -0.63 8.63
N GLY A 59 -2.76 -1.92 9.00
CA GLY A 59 -1.68 -2.47 9.79
C GLY A 59 -0.30 -2.28 9.14
N ILE A 60 -0.20 -2.54 7.83
CA ILE A 60 1.02 -2.28 7.05
C ILE A 60 1.34 -0.78 7.01
N GLY A 61 0.33 0.08 6.85
CA GLY A 61 0.52 1.53 6.90
C GLY A 61 1.10 2.02 8.23
N VAL A 62 0.57 1.52 9.35
CA VAL A 62 1.10 1.81 10.71
C VAL A 62 2.52 1.28 10.87
N LEU A 63 2.80 0.07 10.39
CA LEU A 63 4.14 -0.51 10.39
C LEU A 63 5.15 0.37 9.65
N PHE A 64 4.79 0.87 8.47
CA PHE A 64 5.67 1.76 7.70
C PHE A 64 5.84 3.15 8.33
N ALA A 65 4.79 3.69 8.97
CA ALA A 65 4.92 4.91 9.76
C ALA A 65 5.88 4.72 10.94
N GLY A 66 5.77 3.58 11.66
CA GLY A 66 6.71 3.21 12.72
C GLY A 66 8.14 3.03 12.19
N LEU A 67 8.30 2.40 11.03
CA LEU A 67 9.61 2.23 10.38
C LEU A 67 10.27 3.59 10.09
N LEU A 68 9.52 4.59 9.62
CA LEU A 68 10.04 5.95 9.44
C LEU A 68 10.62 6.50 10.75
N VAL A 69 9.88 6.37 11.86
CA VAL A 69 10.33 6.85 13.17
C VAL A 69 11.56 6.09 13.65
N VAL A 70 11.63 4.77 13.44
CA VAL A 70 12.80 3.95 13.80
C VAL A 70 14.03 4.33 12.98
N LEU A 71 13.87 4.59 11.68
CA LEU A 71 14.98 4.90 10.78
C LEU A 71 15.50 6.33 10.93
N VAL A 72 14.62 7.29 11.20
CA VAL A 72 14.97 8.74 11.23
C VAL A 72 15.12 9.26 12.66
N GLY A 73 14.51 8.57 13.63
CA GLY A 73 14.47 8.94 15.03
C GLY A 73 13.23 9.73 15.42
N GLU A 74 12.87 9.66 16.71
CA GLU A 74 11.68 10.31 17.29
C GLU A 74 11.68 11.84 17.13
N ARG A 75 12.86 12.47 16.99
CA ARG A 75 12.97 13.91 16.72
C ARG A 75 12.28 14.33 15.42
N TRP A 76 12.17 13.42 14.44
CA TRP A 76 11.43 13.71 13.22
C TRP A 76 9.94 13.92 13.50
N LEU A 77 9.36 13.28 14.53
CA LEU A 77 7.98 13.54 14.92
C LEU A 77 7.79 14.94 15.50
N GLN A 78 8.85 15.57 16.05
CA GLN A 78 8.80 16.91 16.64
C GLN A 78 9.14 18.01 15.64
N ALA A 79 9.94 17.69 14.62
CA ALA A 79 10.33 18.59 13.55
C ALA A 79 10.26 17.86 12.21
N PRO A 80 9.04 17.54 11.71
CA PRO A 80 8.87 16.72 10.53
C PRO A 80 9.42 17.45 9.31
N THR A 81 10.18 16.71 8.51
CA THR A 81 10.69 17.16 7.20
C THR A 81 10.18 16.23 6.11
N LEU A 82 9.97 16.77 4.92
CA LEU A 82 9.36 16.04 3.80
C LEU A 82 10.27 14.92 3.25
N GLY A 83 11.58 15.16 3.20
CA GLY A 83 12.55 14.25 2.58
C GLY A 83 12.50 12.81 3.10
N PRO A 84 12.67 12.58 4.42
CA PRO A 84 12.62 11.23 4.99
C PRO A 84 11.28 10.53 4.78
N ALA A 85 10.16 11.26 4.89
CA ALA A 85 8.83 10.70 4.65
C ALA A 85 8.63 10.27 3.18
N LEU A 86 9.13 11.05 2.22
CA LEU A 86 9.11 10.67 0.81
C LEU A 86 10.02 9.48 0.52
N LEU A 87 11.22 9.42 1.12
CA LEU A 87 12.14 8.28 0.94
C LEU A 87 11.51 6.99 1.44
N VAL A 88 10.94 6.99 2.64
CA VAL A 88 10.22 5.83 3.17
C VAL A 88 9.00 5.52 2.30
N GLY A 89 8.17 6.52 2.01
CA GLY A 89 6.99 6.36 1.16
C GLY A 89 7.33 5.69 -0.17
N LEU A 90 8.26 6.25 -0.95
CA LEU A 90 8.71 5.66 -2.21
C LEU A 90 9.35 4.28 -2.03
N GLY A 91 10.13 4.06 -0.97
CA GLY A 91 10.73 2.76 -0.65
C GLY A 91 9.68 1.66 -0.46
N THR A 92 8.54 1.99 0.14
CA THR A 92 7.46 1.00 0.32
C THR A 92 6.86 0.49 -0.99
N VAL A 93 7.09 1.13 -2.14
CA VAL A 93 6.63 0.65 -3.46
C VAL A 93 7.21 -0.73 -3.81
N VAL A 94 8.34 -1.11 -3.21
CA VAL A 94 8.96 -2.43 -3.37
C VAL A 94 8.03 -3.53 -2.85
N ALA A 95 7.29 -3.30 -1.77
CA ALA A 95 6.38 -4.27 -1.19
C ALA A 95 5.32 -4.76 -2.20
N PRO A 96 4.52 -3.89 -2.84
CA PRO A 96 3.57 -4.33 -3.85
C PRO A 96 4.24 -4.82 -5.13
N LEU A 97 5.26 -4.14 -5.66
CA LEU A 97 5.81 -4.46 -7.00
C LEU A 97 6.68 -5.72 -7.03
N CYS A 98 7.38 -6.02 -5.92
CA CYS A 98 8.35 -7.11 -5.86
C CYS A 98 7.91 -8.29 -4.99
N PHE A 99 6.89 -8.13 -4.15
CA PHE A 99 6.39 -9.22 -3.30
C PHE A 99 4.92 -9.52 -3.55
N MET A 100 4.03 -8.57 -3.30
CA MET A 100 2.59 -8.84 -3.37
C MET A 100 2.14 -9.19 -4.79
N GLN A 101 2.51 -8.40 -5.79
CA GLN A 101 2.12 -8.64 -7.18
C GLN A 101 2.61 -9.99 -7.72
N PRO A 102 3.89 -10.38 -7.57
CA PRO A 102 4.34 -11.73 -7.94
C PRO A 102 3.54 -12.84 -7.27
N ILE A 103 3.34 -12.73 -5.95
CA ILE A 103 2.68 -13.77 -5.14
C ILE A 103 1.19 -13.87 -5.49
N MET A 104 0.55 -12.76 -5.83
CA MET A 104 -0.87 -12.69 -6.21
C MET A 104 -1.13 -12.99 -7.69
N GLY A 105 -0.07 -13.20 -8.48
CA GLY A 105 -0.15 -13.63 -9.89
C GLY A 105 0.05 -12.53 -10.93
N ALA A 106 0.21 -11.27 -10.53
CA ALA A 106 0.47 -10.14 -11.42
C ALA A 106 1.93 -10.07 -11.93
N GLY A 107 2.83 -10.88 -11.37
CA GLY A 107 4.26 -10.91 -11.73
C GLY A 107 5.06 -9.77 -11.12
N PHE A 108 6.39 -9.81 -11.27
CA PHE A 108 7.26 -8.71 -10.86
C PHE A 108 6.95 -7.47 -11.68
N PHE A 109 6.87 -6.30 -11.04
CA PHE A 109 6.55 -5.02 -11.69
C PHE A 109 5.28 -5.10 -12.56
N ALA A 110 4.26 -5.82 -12.07
CA ALA A 110 2.99 -6.05 -12.76
C ALA A 110 3.14 -6.64 -14.18
N SER A 111 4.24 -7.34 -14.48
CA SER A 111 4.61 -7.81 -15.82
C SER A 111 3.58 -8.74 -16.49
N ARG A 112 2.70 -9.38 -15.72
CA ARG A 112 1.62 -10.23 -16.23
C ARG A 112 0.26 -9.53 -16.32
N THR A 113 0.23 -8.21 -16.13
CA THR A 113 -0.97 -7.39 -16.32
C THR A 113 -1.02 -6.79 -17.72
N PRO A 114 -2.20 -6.39 -18.25
CA PRO A 114 -2.28 -5.77 -19.57
C PRO A 114 -1.56 -4.42 -19.70
N THR A 115 -1.25 -3.75 -18.57
CA THR A 115 -0.69 -2.39 -18.56
C THR A 115 0.42 -2.24 -17.49
N PRO A 116 1.55 -2.96 -17.60
CA PRO A 116 2.56 -3.05 -16.54
C PRO A 116 3.15 -1.68 -16.19
N ALA A 117 3.58 -0.88 -17.17
CA ALA A 117 4.15 0.45 -16.94
C ALA A 117 3.17 1.39 -16.22
N ARG A 118 1.90 1.39 -16.64
CA ARG A 118 0.84 2.18 -15.98
C ARG A 118 0.60 1.73 -14.54
N ASN A 119 0.62 0.42 -14.28
CA ASN A 119 0.47 -0.12 -12.93
C ASN A 119 1.66 0.21 -12.02
N CYS A 120 2.88 0.18 -12.55
CA CYS A 120 4.08 0.64 -11.84
C CYS A 120 4.01 2.13 -11.51
N LEU A 121 3.68 2.98 -12.50
CA LEU A 121 3.53 4.42 -12.29
C LEU A 121 2.44 4.72 -11.25
N LYS A 122 1.28 4.06 -11.36
CA LYS A 122 0.19 4.19 -10.39
C LYS A 122 0.65 3.82 -8.99
N SER A 123 1.41 2.72 -8.86
CA SER A 123 1.99 2.30 -7.57
C SER A 123 2.94 3.38 -7.05
N LEU A 124 3.87 3.87 -7.88
CA LEU A 124 4.84 4.89 -7.49
C LEU A 124 4.16 6.17 -7.01
N VAL A 125 3.19 6.70 -7.76
CA VAL A 125 2.44 7.91 -7.38
C VAL A 125 1.66 7.67 -6.08
N THR A 126 1.02 6.50 -5.93
CA THR A 126 0.29 6.16 -4.70
C THR A 126 1.23 6.16 -3.48
N HIS A 127 2.44 5.64 -3.61
CA HIS A 127 3.41 5.60 -2.53
C HIS A 127 4.12 6.93 -2.27
N PHE A 128 4.23 7.79 -3.30
CA PHE A 128 4.58 9.19 -3.13
C PHE A 128 3.52 9.92 -2.28
N VAL A 129 2.23 9.77 -2.62
CA VAL A 129 1.12 10.35 -1.84
C VAL A 129 1.10 9.82 -0.41
N PHE A 130 1.44 8.54 -0.21
CA PHE A 130 1.61 7.98 1.13
C PHE A 130 2.71 8.71 1.92
N GLY A 131 3.89 8.93 1.32
CA GLY A 131 4.98 9.69 1.94
C GLY A 131 4.58 11.13 2.29
N VAL A 132 3.87 11.82 1.38
CA VAL A 132 3.29 13.15 1.68
C VAL A 132 2.30 13.06 2.84
N GLY A 133 1.47 12.02 2.87
CA GLY A 133 0.53 11.78 3.96
C GLY A 133 1.21 11.57 5.31
N LEU A 134 2.34 10.86 5.36
CA LEU A 134 3.15 10.70 6.58
C LEU A 134 3.65 12.07 7.08
N PHE A 135 4.22 12.87 6.19
CA PHE A 135 4.70 14.22 6.52
C PHE A 135 3.57 15.11 7.03
N LEU A 136 2.45 15.21 6.31
CA LEU A 136 1.31 16.03 6.70
C LEU A 136 0.73 15.58 8.06
N SER A 137 0.66 14.27 8.32
CA SER A 137 0.16 13.75 9.59
C SER A 137 1.05 14.20 10.76
N ALA A 138 2.37 14.08 10.61
CA ALA A 138 3.30 14.54 11.64
C ALA A 138 3.26 16.07 11.82
N ALA A 139 3.21 16.82 10.71
CA ALA A 139 3.14 18.29 10.75
C ALA A 139 1.86 18.78 11.46
N MET A 140 0.72 18.12 11.23
CA MET A 140 -0.54 18.45 11.90
C MET A 140 -0.51 18.16 13.40
N ILE A 141 0.22 17.14 13.85
CA ILE A 141 0.36 16.80 15.27
C ILE A 141 1.22 17.83 16.02
N VAL A 142 2.24 18.39 15.35
CA VAL A 142 3.17 19.36 15.94
C VAL A 142 2.67 20.81 15.86
N SER A 143 1.71 21.08 14.97
CA SER A 143 1.18 22.44 14.82
C SER A 143 0.43 22.87 16.09
N PRO A 144 0.79 24.03 16.69
CA PRO A 144 0.19 24.52 17.93
C PRO A 144 -1.26 24.99 17.78
#